data_AF-Q0KKG7-F1
#
_entry.id   AF-Q0KKG7-F1
#
_cell.length_a   1.000
_cell.length_b   1.000
_cell.length_c   1.000
_cell.angle_alpha   90.00
_cell.angle_beta   90.00
_cell.angle_gamma   90.00
#
_symmetry.space_group_name_H-M   'P 1'
#
loop_
_entity.id
_entity.type
_entity.pdbx_description
1 polymer ?
#
loop_
_entity_poly.entity_id
_entity_poly.type
_entity_poly.pdbx_seq_one_letter_code
_entity_poly.pdbx_strand_id
1 'polypeptide(L)'
;LCDAQVSLVIFSSLGKLSEYCSPSTTLSKMLERYQQNSGKKLWDATHENLSAEIDRIKKENDNMQIELRHLKGEDLNSLTPKELIPIEEGLQNGLTSVREKQMDFLKMLRKNERMLEEENKRLKYLLQHQQLAIEGSMRELEISYHQKDPEYADQM
;
A
#
# COMPACT_ATOMS: atom_id res chain seq x y z
N LEU A 1 34.92 -6.34 43.61
CA LEU A 1 34.20 -7.56 43.20
C LEU A 1 34.41 -7.74 41.70
N CYS A 2 34.70 -8.96 41.24
CA CYS A 2 35.02 -9.24 39.84
C CYS A 2 33.71 -9.45 39.04
N ASP A 3 33.50 -8.67 37.98
CA ASP A 3 32.36 -8.83 37.05
C ASP A 3 32.69 -9.92 36.00
N ALA A 4 33.01 -11.11 36.49
CA ALA A 4 33.40 -12.24 35.65
C ALA A 4 32.16 -12.86 34.99
N GLN A 5 32.20 -12.95 33.67
CA GLN A 5 31.17 -13.62 32.88
C GLN A 5 31.64 -15.03 32.54
N VAL A 6 30.82 -16.02 32.90
CA VAL A 6 31.14 -17.45 32.77
C VAL A 6 30.05 -18.11 31.94
N SER A 7 30.45 -19.04 31.08
CA SER A 7 29.54 -19.91 30.33
C SER A 7 30.06 -21.34 30.34
N LEU A 8 29.16 -22.31 30.50
CA LEU A 8 29.43 -23.74 30.52
C LEU A 8 28.55 -24.42 29.48
N VAL A 9 29.15 -25.21 28.60
CA VAL A 9 28.45 -26.02 27.60
C VAL A 9 28.79 -27.49 27.85
N ILE A 10 27.77 -28.32 28.00
CA ILE A 10 27.89 -29.77 28.23
C ILE A 10 27.19 -30.51 27.09
N PHE A 11 27.90 -31.45 26.48
CA PHE A 11 27.32 -32.39 25.53
C PHE A 11 27.18 -33.76 26.21
N SER A 12 25.96 -34.30 26.23
CA SER A 12 25.76 -35.70 26.61
C SER A 12 26.30 -36.65 25.54
N SER A 13 26.52 -37.91 25.90
CA SER A 13 26.88 -38.97 24.96
C SER A 13 25.85 -39.19 23.84
N LEU A 14 24.60 -38.74 24.04
CA LEU A 14 23.52 -38.76 23.05
C LEU A 14 23.48 -37.49 22.17
N GLY A 15 24.44 -36.58 22.31
CA GLY A 15 24.52 -35.34 21.54
C GLY A 15 23.64 -34.19 22.04
N LYS A 16 22.89 -34.37 23.14
CA LYS A 16 22.10 -33.28 23.74
C LYS A 16 23.03 -32.21 24.33
N LEU A 17 22.88 -30.97 23.88
CA LEU A 17 23.54 -29.78 24.41
C LEU A 17 22.76 -29.24 25.62
N SER A 18 23.47 -28.96 26.71
CA SER A 18 22.99 -28.23 27.88
C SER A 18 23.94 -27.08 28.16
N GLU A 19 23.39 -25.88 28.37
CA GLU A 19 24.19 -24.67 28.57
C GLU A 19 23.82 -23.94 29.86
N TYR A 20 24.82 -23.30 30.45
CA TYR A 20 24.66 -22.29 31.50
C TYR A 20 25.43 -21.05 31.10
N CYS A 21 24.85 -19.87 31.34
CA CYS A 21 25.50 -18.58 31.16
C CYS A 21 25.25 -17.69 32.38
N SER A 22 26.24 -16.86 32.75
CA SER A 22 26.02 -15.77 33.70
C SER A 22 24.81 -14.92 33.29
N PRO A 23 23.99 -14.41 34.24
CA PRO A 23 22.74 -13.70 33.92
C PRO A 23 22.91 -12.46 33.02
N SER A 24 24.10 -11.87 32.96
CA SER A 24 24.41 -10.68 32.16
C SER A 24 24.82 -10.98 30.72
N THR A 25 24.89 -12.24 30.29
CA THR A 25 25.32 -12.64 28.94
C THR A 25 24.54 -13.84 28.41
N THR A 26 24.69 -14.12 27.12
CA THR A 26 24.16 -15.31 26.45
C THR A 26 25.32 -16.15 25.89
N LEU A 27 25.05 -17.42 25.56
CA LEU A 27 26.07 -18.29 24.97
C LEU A 27 26.59 -17.69 23.67
N SER A 28 25.71 -17.20 22.80
CA SER A 28 26.09 -16.55 21.53
C SER A 28 27.05 -15.37 21.75
N LYS A 29 26.77 -14.47 22.72
CA LYS A 29 27.65 -13.33 23.04
C LYS A 29 28.99 -13.76 23.64
N MET A 30 29.05 -14.90 24.35
CA MET A 30 30.29 -15.45 24.87
C MET A 30 31.13 -16.09 23.77
N LEU A 31 30.49 -16.85 22.87
CA LEU A 31 31.15 -17.47 21.72
C LEU A 31 31.68 -16.42 20.74
N GLU A 32 30.92 -15.37 20.46
CA GLU A 32 31.35 -14.25 19.63
C GLU A 32 32.61 -13.56 20.21
N ARG A 33 32.61 -13.26 21.52
CA ARG A 33 33.80 -12.70 22.19
C ARG A 33 34.98 -13.65 22.23
N TYR A 34 34.73 -14.96 22.42
CA TYR A 34 35.78 -15.97 22.33
C TYR A 34 36.43 -15.97 20.95
N GLN A 35 35.62 -15.97 19.88
CA GLN A 35 36.13 -15.92 18.50
C GLN A 35 36.94 -14.65 18.25
N GLN A 36 36.46 -13.48 18.65
CA GLN A 36 37.17 -12.21 18.50
C GLN A 36 38.52 -12.20 19.24
N ASN A 37 38.56 -12.70 20.49
CA ASN A 37 39.76 -12.64 21.32
C ASN A 37 40.77 -13.76 21.03
N SER A 38 40.30 -14.96 20.67
CA SER A 38 41.16 -16.12 20.41
C SER A 38 41.61 -16.23 18.96
N GLY A 39 40.95 -15.52 18.04
CA GLY A 39 41.17 -15.63 16.60
C GLY A 39 40.73 -16.98 15.99
N LYS A 40 40.11 -17.87 16.79
CA LYS A 40 39.60 -19.15 16.30
C LYS A 40 38.26 -18.95 15.63
N LYS A 41 38.11 -19.47 14.41
CA LYS A 41 36.84 -19.50 13.69
C LYS A 41 35.94 -20.57 14.30
N LEU A 42 34.87 -20.12 14.95
CA LEU A 42 33.77 -20.97 15.42
C LEU A 42 32.69 -21.12 14.36
N TRP A 43 32.46 -20.06 13.57
CA TRP A 43 31.48 -20.03 12.50
C TRP A 43 32.06 -20.58 11.19
N ASP A 44 31.21 -21.22 10.39
CA ASP A 44 31.58 -21.64 9.05
C ASP A 44 31.61 -20.45 8.08
N ALA A 45 32.20 -20.65 6.90
CA ALA A 45 32.28 -19.61 5.87
C ALA A 45 30.89 -19.14 5.43
N THR A 46 29.89 -20.01 5.49
CA THR A 46 28.49 -19.70 5.17
C THR A 46 27.91 -18.65 6.10
N HIS A 47 28.09 -18.83 7.41
CA HIS A 47 27.62 -17.92 8.43
C HIS A 47 28.39 -16.59 8.44
N GLU A 48 29.71 -16.62 8.18
CA GLU A 48 30.51 -15.40 7.98
C GLU A 48 30.01 -14.58 6.78
N ASN A 49 29.77 -15.23 5.64
CA ASN A 49 29.24 -14.57 4.44
C ASN A 49 27.84 -13.99 4.67
N LEU A 50 26.97 -14.72 5.37
CA LEU A 50 25.63 -14.23 5.70
C LEU A 50 25.68 -12.99 6.60
N SER A 51 26.56 -12.99 7.61
CA SER A 51 26.75 -11.82 8.48
C SER A 51 27.23 -10.60 7.69
N ALA A 52 28.22 -10.79 6.80
CA ALA A 52 28.73 -9.73 5.96
C ALA A 52 27.65 -9.16 5.02
N GLU A 53 26.79 -10.02 4.48
CA GLU A 53 25.67 -9.61 3.63
C GLU A 53 24.61 -8.83 4.42
N ILE A 54 24.30 -9.26 5.65
CA ILE A 54 23.40 -8.52 6.54
C ILE A 54 23.96 -7.11 6.80
N ASP A 55 25.25 -6.99 7.09
CA ASP A 55 25.87 -5.69 7.36
C ASP A 55 25.93 -4.81 6.11
N ARG A 56 26.14 -5.42 4.93
CA ARG A 56 26.03 -4.72 3.63
C ARG A 56 24.64 -4.15 3.43
N ILE A 57 23.60 -4.95 3.63
CA ILE A 57 22.20 -4.55 3.46
C ILE A 57 21.81 -3.46 4.47
N LYS A 58 22.23 -3.59 5.74
CA LYS A 58 21.97 -2.55 6.75
C LYS A 58 22.56 -1.21 6.34
N LYS A 59 23.82 -1.21 5.88
CA LYS A 59 24.49 0.01 5.42
C LYS A 59 23.79 0.62 4.19
N GLU A 60 23.35 -0.21 3.26
CA GLU A 60 22.59 0.24 2.09
C GLU A 60 21.25 0.89 2.51
N ASN A 61 20.53 0.25 3.44
CA ASN A 61 19.30 0.80 4.00
C ASN A 61 19.52 2.12 4.75
N ASP A 62 20.59 2.23 5.54
CA ASP A 62 20.93 3.47 6.26
C ASP A 62 21.22 4.62 5.29
N ASN A 63 21.94 4.33 4.20
CA ASN A 63 22.18 5.30 3.13
C ASN A 63 20.87 5.74 2.46
N MET A 64 19.98 4.81 2.12
CA MET A 64 18.66 5.13 1.55
C MET A 64 17.82 5.99 2.51
N GLN A 65 17.89 5.75 3.82
CA GLN A 65 17.21 6.59 4.80
C GLN A 65 17.75 8.01 4.83
N ILE A 66 19.07 8.18 4.71
CA ILE A 66 19.70 9.49 4.59
C ILE A 66 19.21 10.20 3.32
N GLU A 67 19.21 9.52 2.18
CA GLU A 67 18.71 10.08 0.91
C GLU A 67 17.24 10.50 1.02
N LEU A 68 16.39 9.69 1.67
CA LEU A 68 14.99 10.04 1.92
C LEU A 68 14.83 11.28 2.81
N ARG A 69 15.69 11.45 3.82
CA ARG A 69 15.68 12.68 4.65
C ARG A 69 16.03 13.89 3.81
N HIS A 70 17.08 13.81 2.99
CA HIS A 70 17.44 14.90 2.09
C HIS A 70 16.31 15.25 1.11
N LEU A 71 15.64 14.26 0.52
CA LEU A 71 14.48 14.48 -0.36
C LEU A 71 13.29 15.13 0.37
N LYS A 72 13.15 14.92 1.67
CA LYS A 72 12.15 15.60 2.52
C LYS A 72 12.55 17.03 2.92
N GLY A 73 13.77 17.45 2.58
CA GLY A 73 14.33 18.73 2.99
C GLY A 73 14.92 18.73 4.41
N GLU A 74 15.20 17.55 4.96
CA GLU A 74 15.86 17.36 6.26
C GLU A 74 17.39 17.22 6.07
N ASP A 75 18.18 17.52 7.10
CA ASP A 75 19.64 17.35 7.13
C ASP A 75 20.44 18.01 5.98
N LEU A 76 19.91 19.06 5.34
CA LEU A 76 20.52 19.66 4.15
C LEU A 76 21.82 20.44 4.42
N ASN A 77 22.06 20.86 5.67
CA ASN A 77 23.21 21.70 6.01
C ASN A 77 24.57 21.01 5.80
N SER A 78 24.60 19.68 5.73
CA SER A 78 25.81 18.92 5.42
C SER A 78 26.11 18.81 3.94
N LEU A 79 25.18 19.22 3.06
CA LEU A 79 25.30 19.09 1.62
C LEU A 79 25.89 20.33 0.97
N THR A 80 26.72 20.13 -0.04
CA THR A 80 27.23 21.19 -0.88
C THR A 80 26.20 21.60 -1.93
N PRO A 81 26.30 22.80 -2.52
CA PRO A 81 25.41 23.22 -3.60
C PRO A 81 25.36 22.24 -4.78
N LYS A 82 26.47 21.56 -5.09
CA LYS A 82 26.52 20.55 -6.17
C LYS A 82 25.69 19.31 -5.85
N GLU A 83 25.59 18.93 -4.58
CA GLU A 83 24.80 17.78 -4.13
C GLU A 83 23.31 18.12 -4.02
N LEU A 84 22.96 19.40 -3.86
CA LEU A 84 21.57 19.86 -3.83
C LEU A 84 20.89 19.88 -5.20
N ILE A 85 21.64 20.15 -6.28
CA ILE A 85 21.12 20.18 -7.66
C ILE A 85 20.33 18.92 -8.04
N PRO A 86 20.88 17.69 -7.92
CA PRO A 86 20.14 16.49 -8.30
C PRO A 86 18.89 16.24 -7.43
N ILE A 87 18.91 16.69 -6.17
CA ILE A 87 17.75 16.61 -5.27
C ILE A 87 16.64 17.53 -5.77
N GLU A 88 16.97 18.78 -6.10
CA GLU A 88 16.03 19.76 -6.65
C GLU A 88 15.43 19.28 -7.98
N GLU A 89 16.26 18.82 -8.91
CA GLU A 89 15.81 18.27 -10.19
C GLU A 89 14.89 17.06 -9.99
N GLY A 90 15.25 16.14 -9.10
CA GLY A 90 14.44 14.98 -8.77
C GLY A 90 13.06 15.36 -8.23
N LEU A 91 13.02 16.33 -7.31
CA LEU A 91 11.77 16.85 -6.73
C LEU A 91 10.90 17.58 -7.78
N GLN A 92 11.51 18.41 -8.62
CA GLN A 92 10.79 19.14 -9.67
C GLN A 92 10.18 18.18 -10.71
N ASN A 93 10.93 17.16 -11.12
CA ASN A 93 10.45 16.12 -12.02
C ASN A 93 9.33 15.30 -11.38
N GLY A 94 9.51 14.88 -10.12
CA GLY A 94 8.50 14.16 -9.36
C GLY A 94 7.19 14.95 -9.22
N LEU A 95 7.29 16.24 -8.87
CA LEU A 95 6.14 17.14 -8.76
C LEU A 95 5.39 17.28 -10.08
N THR A 96 6.13 17.44 -11.18
CA THR A 96 5.56 17.54 -12.53
C THR A 96 4.80 16.27 -12.89
N SER A 97 5.40 15.09 -12.68
CA SER A 97 4.76 13.81 -12.96
C SER A 97 3.49 13.58 -12.13
N VAL A 98 3.50 13.95 -10.83
CA VAL A 98 2.31 13.85 -9.97
C VAL A 98 1.20 14.76 -10.47
N ARG A 99 1.51 16.01 -10.85
CA ARG A 99 0.52 16.96 -11.39
C ARG A 99 -0.09 16.47 -12.69
N GLU A 100 0.71 15.92 -13.60
CA GLU A 100 0.22 15.33 -14.85
C GLU A 100 -0.77 14.20 -14.58
N LYS A 101 -0.43 13.26 -13.69
CA LYS A 101 -1.33 12.17 -13.29
C LYS A 101 -2.63 12.68 -12.65
N GLN A 102 -2.55 13.69 -11.79
CA GLN A 102 -3.73 14.33 -11.20
C GLN A 102 -4.63 14.96 -12.26
N MET A 103 -4.04 15.65 -13.24
CA MET A 103 -4.78 16.24 -14.35
C MET A 103 -5.45 15.18 -15.23
N ASP A 104 -4.77 14.09 -15.54
CA ASP A 104 -5.35 13.01 -16.34
C ASP A 104 -6.49 12.31 -15.61
N PHE A 105 -6.34 12.09 -14.30
CA PHE A 105 -7.42 11.58 -13.46
C PHE A 105 -8.64 12.53 -13.46
N LEU A 106 -8.41 13.84 -13.33
CA LEU A 106 -9.48 14.84 -13.39
C LEU A 106 -10.19 14.86 -14.76
N LYS A 107 -9.44 14.76 -15.87
CA LYS A 107 -10.02 14.66 -17.22
C LYS A 107 -10.90 13.41 -17.35
N MET A 108 -10.43 12.28 -16.83
CA MET A 108 -11.19 11.03 -16.82
C MET A 108 -12.50 11.18 -16.04
N LEU A 109 -12.46 11.76 -14.84
CA LEU A 109 -13.66 12.02 -14.03
C LEU A 109 -14.67 12.90 -14.76
N ARG A 110 -14.23 14.02 -15.36
CA ARG A 110 -15.11 14.90 -16.15
C ARG A 110 -15.71 14.23 -17.38
N LYS A 111 -14.98 13.29 -18.00
CA LYS A 111 -15.52 12.50 -19.11
C LYS A 111 -16.60 11.55 -18.60
N ASN A 112 -16.35 10.87 -17.49
CA ASN A 112 -17.32 9.95 -16.88
C ASN A 112 -18.59 10.69 -16.46
N GLU A 113 -18.46 11.84 -15.80
CA GLU A 113 -19.58 12.70 -15.41
C GLU A 113 -20.48 13.05 -16.61
N ARG A 114 -19.90 13.55 -17.70
CA ARG A 114 -20.67 13.86 -18.92
C ARG A 114 -21.38 12.64 -19.51
N MET A 115 -20.72 11.49 -19.58
CA MET A 115 -21.35 10.26 -20.08
C MET A 115 -22.52 9.82 -19.17
N LEU A 116 -22.36 9.93 -17.85
CA LEU A 116 -23.43 9.61 -16.91
C LEU A 116 -24.60 10.60 -17.04
N GLU A 117 -24.34 11.89 -17.22
CA GLU A 117 -25.38 12.90 -17.43
C GLU A 117 -26.17 12.65 -18.72
N GLU A 118 -25.48 12.32 -19.80
CA GLU A 118 -26.10 12.00 -21.10
C GLU A 118 -26.99 10.75 -20.98
N GLU A 119 -26.50 9.69 -20.34
CA GLU A 119 -27.27 8.47 -20.14
C GLU A 119 -28.48 8.71 -19.22
N ASN A 120 -28.31 9.51 -18.16
CA ASN A 120 -29.41 9.86 -17.26
C ASN A 120 -30.49 10.69 -17.97
N LYS A 121 -30.09 11.65 -18.83
CA LYS A 121 -31.03 12.41 -19.68
C LYS A 121 -31.79 11.48 -20.62
N ARG A 122 -31.10 10.55 -21.27
CA ARG A 122 -31.70 9.55 -22.16
C ARG A 122 -32.71 8.67 -21.42
N LEU A 123 -32.35 8.14 -20.25
CA LEU A 123 -33.22 7.29 -19.44
C LEU A 123 -34.47 8.05 -18.96
N LYS A 124 -34.32 9.31 -18.53
CA LYS A 124 -35.44 10.18 -18.16
C LYS A 124 -36.41 10.40 -19.33
N TYR A 125 -35.88 10.63 -20.54
CA TYR A 125 -36.70 10.79 -21.75
C TYR A 125 -37.49 9.51 -22.08
N LEU A 126 -36.84 8.35 -22.01
CA LEU A 126 -37.49 7.06 -22.23
C LEU A 126 -38.59 6.78 -21.19
N LEU A 127 -38.33 7.08 -19.91
CA LEU A 127 -39.30 6.93 -18.84
C LEU A 127 -40.54 7.82 -19.07
N GLN A 128 -40.33 9.09 -19.43
CA GLN A 128 -41.42 10.03 -19.70
C GLN A 128 -42.28 9.55 -20.89
N HIS A 129 -41.67 9.05 -21.95
CA HIS A 129 -42.40 8.48 -23.09
C HIS A 129 -43.22 7.24 -22.70
N GLN A 130 -42.67 6.36 -21.89
CA GLN A 130 -43.40 5.18 -21.39
C GLN A 130 -44.59 5.59 -20.51
N GLN A 131 -44.43 6.58 -19.63
CA GLN A 131 -45.52 7.10 -18.79
C GLN A 131 -46.65 7.66 -19.65
N LEU A 132 -46.33 8.50 -20.65
CA LEU A 132 -47.34 9.05 -21.57
C LEU A 132 -48.05 7.95 -22.37
N ALA A 133 -47.34 6.92 -22.81
CA ALA A 133 -47.93 5.79 -23.54
C ALA A 133 -48.90 4.98 -22.65
N ILE A 134 -48.55 4.77 -21.38
CA ILE A 134 -49.41 4.09 -20.39
C ILE A 134 -50.65 4.93 -20.11
N GLU A 135 -50.50 6.24 -19.87
CA GLU A 135 -51.62 7.16 -19.63
C GLU A 135 -52.56 7.24 -20.84
N GLY A 136 -52.01 7.31 -22.06
CA GLY A 136 -52.79 7.27 -23.30
C GLY A 136 -53.58 5.97 -23.44
N SER A 137 -52.92 4.82 -23.22
CA SER A 137 -53.57 3.51 -23.27
C SER A 137 -54.68 3.37 -22.22
N MET A 138 -54.50 3.96 -21.03
CA MET A 138 -55.50 3.94 -19.95
C MET A 138 -56.74 4.77 -20.31
N ARG A 139 -56.54 5.96 -20.90
CA ARG A 139 -57.65 6.81 -21.39
C ARG A 139 -58.43 6.14 -22.51
N GLU A 140 -57.76 5.47 -23.45
CA GLU A 140 -58.43 4.70 -24.51
C GLU A 140 -59.26 3.55 -23.93
N LEU A 141 -58.74 2.87 -22.91
CA LEU A 141 -59.46 1.82 -22.20
C LEU A 141 -60.74 2.36 -21.53
N GLU A 142 -60.64 3.48 -20.81
CA GLU A 142 -61.78 4.15 -20.16
C GLU A 142 -62.87 4.54 -21.16
N ILE A 143 -62.49 5.12 -22.31
CA ILE A 143 -63.43 5.46 -23.38
C ILE A 143 -64.12 4.21 -23.93
N SER A 144 -63.39 3.10 -24.09
CA SER A 144 -63.95 1.83 -24.56
C SER A 144 -64.94 1.21 -23.56
N TYR A 145 -64.70 1.34 -22.25
CA TYR A 145 -65.63 0.89 -21.22
C TYR A 145 -66.92 1.71 -21.21
N HIS A 146 -66.86 3.03 -21.34
CA HIS A 146 -68.05 3.89 -21.38
C HIS A 146 -68.88 3.77 -22.65
N GLN A 147 -68.29 3.32 -23.77
CA GLN A 147 -69.05 3.01 -25.00
C GLN A 147 -69.74 1.64 -24.97
N LYS A 148 -69.47 0.78 -23.97
CA LYS A 148 -70.03 -0.58 -23.87
C LYS A 148 -71.17 -0.72 -22.88
N ASP A 149 -71.63 0.33 -22.20
CA ASP A 149 -72.88 0.29 -21.44
C ASP A 149 -74.08 0.32 -22.41
N PRO A 150 -74.81 -0.80 -22.61
CA PRO A 150 -75.99 -0.81 -23.46
C PRO A 150 -77.15 -0.17 -22.70
N GLU A 151 -77.88 0.71 -23.37
CA GLU A 151 -79.20 1.18 -22.95
C GLU A 151 -80.07 0.01 -22.46
N TYR A 152 -80.33 -0.04 -21.16
CA TYR A 152 -81.45 -0.78 -20.56
C TYR A 152 -82.37 0.24 -19.88
N ALA A 153 -83.21 0.89 -20.69
CA ALA A 153 -84.49 1.54 -20.36
C ALA A 153 -84.97 2.18 -21.68
N ASP A 154 -86.18 2.02 -22.20
CA ASP A 154 -87.45 1.79 -21.54
C ASP A 154 -88.44 1.22 -22.57
N GLN A 155 -89.33 0.33 -22.13
CA GLN A 155 -90.45 -0.15 -22.94
C GLN A 155 -91.59 0.89 -22.92
N MET A 156 -91.96 1.44 -24.09
CA MET A 156 -93.34 1.81 -24.42
C MET A 156 -93.60 1.62 -25.92
#